data_AF-A0A836RQK3-F1
#
_entry.id   AF-A0A836RQK3-F1
#
_cell.length_a   1.000
_cell.length_b   1.000
_cell.length_c   1.000
_cell.angle_alpha   90.00
_cell.angle_beta   90.00
_cell.angle_gamma   90.00
#
_symmetry.space_group_name_H-M   'P 1'
#
loop_
_entity.id
_entity.type
_entity.pdbx_description
1 polymer ?
#
loop_
_entity_poly.entity_id
_entity_poly.type
_entity_poly.pdbx_seq_one_letter_code
_entity_poly.pdbx_strand_id
1 'polypeptide(L)'
;MRRGRVATDFIPLHCHSSHSVGFFLIRDLVKKVKGLGYPGLALVDTDLFGMVEFFKICQNQGLKPILGAELNGLLIIVKDRKGYENLSSIITEYHRTGTITPKEGLIYLSQSEHRLESLSKKTPLHDLFQIIPPYRRPGRFPPIAVPEINCQDQEVFPVFLKIKGLKGEPGPVPARDQILNSYHPEAVRNTVRIFNSVNFTLEPKRSFPRFSGDLLSLLRGKSKNRREQLRLEYELKLIRGYGCESLFLIVYQIFSFARNQGIMVQVRGSGVASLILHKLGLSVVNPLDLGLPFERFLNPKRDDPPDIDLDVDYRYRDLLIQRLIRIVGPDHAARPAVINRFHLPGAFRAVALVLGIPSDELKRS
;
A
#
# COMPACT_ATOMS: atom_id res chain seq x y z
N MET A 1 30.65 33.36 -2.53
CA MET A 1 29.72 32.25 -2.87
C MET A 1 29.51 31.35 -1.66
N ARG A 2 28.46 31.58 -0.87
CA ARG A 2 28.00 30.64 0.17
C ARG A 2 26.88 29.81 -0.45
N ARG A 3 27.08 28.50 -0.64
CA ARG A 3 25.97 27.56 -0.90
C ARG A 3 25.10 27.53 0.36
N GLY A 4 24.06 28.36 0.38
CA GLY A 4 23.10 28.40 1.48
C GLY A 4 22.32 27.09 1.52
N ARG A 5 22.51 26.31 2.58
CA ARG A 5 21.47 25.39 3.04
C ARG A 5 20.22 26.24 3.24
N VAL A 6 19.20 26.06 2.42
CA VAL A 6 17.87 26.61 2.72
C VAL A 6 17.44 25.94 4.01
N ALA A 7 17.42 26.70 5.12
CA ALA A 7 16.80 26.23 6.35
C ALA A 7 15.37 25.83 5.99
N THR A 8 15.00 24.59 6.27
CA THR A 8 13.66 24.07 6.00
C THR A 8 12.77 24.56 7.13
N ASP A 9 11.99 25.60 6.87
CA ASP A 9 11.19 26.25 7.92
C ASP A 9 9.82 25.60 8.10
N PHE A 10 9.30 24.92 7.08
CA PHE A 10 7.98 24.26 7.09
C PHE A 10 8.01 22.96 6.27
N ILE A 11 7.23 21.97 6.71
CA ILE A 11 7.02 20.70 6.01
C ILE A 11 5.52 20.45 5.84
N PRO A 12 5.04 20.19 4.62
CA PRO A 12 3.66 19.77 4.39
C PRO A 12 3.37 18.41 5.02
N LEU A 13 2.51 18.37 6.04
CA LEU A 13 2.13 17.13 6.73
C LEU A 13 0.69 16.68 6.46
N HIS A 14 -0.06 17.42 5.63
CA HIS A 14 -1.46 17.17 5.35
C HIS A 14 -1.70 17.23 3.84
N CYS A 15 -1.50 16.10 3.18
CA CYS A 15 -1.76 15.93 1.76
C CYS A 15 -2.56 14.66 1.52
N HIS A 16 -3.63 14.77 0.74
CA HIS A 16 -4.39 13.64 0.22
C HIS A 16 -4.08 13.43 -1.26
N SER A 17 -4.07 12.17 -1.70
CA SER A 17 -3.97 11.79 -3.10
C SER A 17 -5.29 11.29 -3.68
N SER A 18 -5.32 11.15 -4.99
CA SER A 18 -6.41 10.54 -5.75
C SER A 18 -6.74 9.10 -5.37
N HIS A 19 -5.88 8.43 -4.59
CA HIS A 19 -6.15 7.10 -4.04
C HIS A 19 -7.25 7.13 -2.97
N SER A 20 -7.45 8.29 -2.32
CA SER A 20 -8.51 8.49 -1.33
C SER A 20 -9.46 9.65 -1.72
N VAL A 21 -9.52 10.67 -0.88
CA VAL A 21 -10.34 11.89 -0.99
C VAL A 21 -9.63 13.03 -1.71
N GLY A 22 -8.32 12.89 -2.00
CA GLY A 22 -7.50 13.94 -2.58
C GLY A 22 -7.72 14.15 -4.08
N PHE A 23 -7.45 15.37 -4.53
CA PHE A 23 -7.57 15.76 -5.94
C PHE A 23 -6.39 15.27 -6.80
N PHE A 24 -5.17 15.42 -6.29
CA PHE A 24 -3.96 15.22 -7.09
C PHE A 24 -3.60 13.74 -7.21
N LEU A 25 -3.16 13.35 -8.41
CA LEU A 25 -2.34 12.14 -8.54
C LEU A 25 -1.06 12.32 -7.71
N ILE A 26 -0.54 11.23 -7.15
CA ILE A 26 0.67 11.24 -6.32
C ILE A 26 1.84 11.94 -7.03
N ARG A 27 2.04 11.63 -8.32
CA ARG A 27 3.10 12.25 -9.14
C ARG A 27 2.99 13.78 -9.20
N ASP A 28 1.77 14.29 -9.31
CA ASP A 28 1.51 15.71 -9.53
C ASP A 28 1.62 16.46 -8.19
N LEU A 29 1.16 15.83 -7.10
CA LEU A 29 1.36 16.31 -5.74
C LEU A 29 2.86 16.42 -5.40
N VAL A 30 3.65 15.37 -5.65
CA VAL A 30 5.10 15.36 -5.40
C VAL A 30 5.81 16.42 -6.25
N LYS A 31 5.46 16.53 -7.53
CA LYS A 31 6.00 17.57 -8.42
C LYS A 31 5.69 18.97 -7.90
N LYS A 32 4.46 19.23 -7.44
CA LYS A 32 4.03 20.52 -6.88
C LYS A 32 4.83 20.86 -5.62
N VAL A 33 4.94 19.93 -4.67
CA VAL A 33 5.72 20.13 -3.43
C VAL A 33 7.19 20.40 -3.71
N LYS A 34 7.80 19.65 -4.64
CA LYS A 34 9.19 19.90 -5.07
C LYS A 34 9.37 21.27 -5.70
N GLY A 35 8.43 21.70 -6.55
CA GLY A 35 8.44 23.03 -7.16
C GLY A 35 8.39 24.17 -6.15
N LEU A 36 7.77 23.93 -4.98
CA LEU A 36 7.73 24.88 -3.85
C LEU A 36 9.00 24.85 -2.99
N GLY A 37 9.98 23.99 -3.31
CA GLY A 37 11.26 23.92 -2.61
C GLY A 37 11.24 23.18 -1.27
N TYR A 38 10.17 22.42 -0.98
CA TYR A 38 10.12 21.60 0.23
C TYR A 38 10.97 20.33 0.09
N PRO A 39 11.64 19.87 1.17
CA PRO A 39 12.51 18.68 1.14
C PRO A 39 11.74 17.35 1.22
N GLY A 40 10.42 17.42 1.43
CA GLY A 40 9.55 16.26 1.56
C GLY A 40 8.13 16.66 1.98
N LEU A 41 7.28 15.65 2.15
CA LEU A 41 5.86 15.80 2.46
C LEU A 41 5.32 14.54 3.14
N ALA A 42 4.21 14.69 3.87
CA ALA A 42 3.41 13.56 4.30
C ALA A 42 2.22 13.31 3.37
N LEU A 43 1.97 12.02 3.09
CA LEU A 43 0.74 11.54 2.50
C LEU A 43 -0.12 10.94 3.62
N VAL A 44 -1.32 11.49 3.82
CA VAL A 44 -2.26 11.11 4.90
C VAL A 44 -3.61 10.70 4.33
N ASP A 45 -3.60 9.86 3.30
CA ASP A 45 -4.80 9.25 2.73
C ASP A 45 -5.65 8.52 3.80
N THR A 46 -6.93 8.26 3.53
CA THR A 46 -7.80 7.48 4.44
C THR A 46 -7.40 6.00 4.54
N ASP A 47 -6.48 5.57 3.67
CA ASP A 47 -5.91 4.23 3.56
C ASP A 47 -4.42 4.34 3.15
N LEU A 48 -3.76 3.21 2.90
CA LEU A 48 -2.35 3.16 2.50
C LEU A 48 -2.16 2.66 1.06
N PHE A 49 -3.20 2.68 0.21
CA PHE A 49 -3.14 2.10 -1.14
C PHE A 49 -2.09 2.79 -2.03
N GLY A 50 -1.93 4.11 -1.87
CA GLY A 50 -0.95 4.91 -2.60
C GLY A 50 0.49 4.79 -2.09
N MET A 51 0.74 4.10 -0.97
CA MET A 51 2.04 4.12 -0.27
C MET A 51 3.23 3.74 -1.16
N VAL A 52 3.13 2.62 -1.88
CA VAL A 52 4.27 2.11 -2.69
C VAL A 52 4.62 3.08 -3.82
N GLU A 53 3.61 3.61 -4.50
CA GLU A 53 3.77 4.62 -5.55
C GLU A 53 4.39 5.90 -4.98
N PHE A 54 3.88 6.38 -3.84
CA PHE A 54 4.35 7.58 -3.16
C PHE A 54 5.82 7.51 -2.76
N PHE A 55 6.25 6.43 -2.11
CA PHE A 55 7.64 6.26 -1.68
C PHE A 55 8.59 6.23 -2.89
N LYS A 56 8.25 5.48 -3.93
CA LYS A 56 9.07 5.40 -5.16
C LYS A 56 9.21 6.76 -5.84
N ILE A 57 8.09 7.49 -6.01
CA ILE A 57 8.12 8.80 -6.67
C ILE A 57 8.90 9.82 -5.83
N CYS A 58 8.72 9.85 -4.51
CA CYS A 58 9.48 10.74 -3.63
C CYS A 58 11.00 10.47 -3.71
N GLN A 59 11.40 9.20 -3.60
CA GLN A 59 12.81 8.79 -3.69
C GLN A 59 13.42 9.21 -5.03
N ASN A 60 12.74 8.94 -6.15
CA ASN A 60 13.19 9.34 -7.49
C ASN A 60 13.29 10.86 -7.66
N GLN A 61 12.50 11.63 -6.90
CA GLN A 61 12.51 13.08 -6.95
C GLN A 61 13.43 13.73 -5.89
N GLY A 62 14.10 12.93 -5.05
CA GLY A 62 14.95 13.42 -3.97
C GLY A 62 14.19 14.05 -2.81
N LEU A 63 12.92 13.68 -2.62
CA LEU A 63 12.09 14.11 -1.49
C LEU A 63 12.03 13.02 -0.42
N LYS A 64 12.01 13.41 0.86
CA LYS A 64 11.74 12.49 1.97
C LYS A 64 10.22 12.25 2.08
N PRO A 65 9.73 11.01 1.88
CA PRO A 65 8.33 10.68 2.12
C PRO A 65 8.05 10.53 3.62
N ILE A 66 6.90 11.03 4.06
CA ILE A 66 6.31 10.72 5.38
C ILE A 66 4.99 10.00 5.14
N LEU A 67 4.80 8.87 5.81
CA LEU A 67 3.56 8.11 5.72
C LEU A 67 2.63 8.46 6.87
N GLY A 68 1.33 8.54 6.61
CA GLY A 68 0.31 8.61 7.62
C GLY A 68 -1.06 8.27 7.07
N ALA A 69 -2.09 8.54 7.86
CA ALA A 69 -3.48 8.48 7.44
C ALA A 69 -4.33 9.50 8.19
N GLU A 70 -5.41 9.97 7.57
CA GLU A 70 -6.47 10.73 8.24
C GLU A 70 -7.69 9.85 8.47
N LEU A 71 -8.03 9.63 9.75
CA LEU A 71 -9.18 8.84 10.16
C LEU A 71 -10.12 9.68 11.04
N ASN A 72 -11.32 9.96 10.57
CA ASN A 72 -12.33 10.74 11.30
C ASN A 72 -11.80 12.09 11.83
N GLY A 73 -11.03 12.82 11.02
CA GLY A 73 -10.40 14.09 11.37
C GLY A 73 -9.19 13.99 12.32
N LEU A 74 -8.69 12.77 12.59
CA LEU A 74 -7.43 12.54 13.31
C LEU A 74 -6.34 12.20 12.30
N LEU A 75 -5.30 13.04 12.23
CA LEU A 75 -4.12 12.76 11.42
C LEU A 75 -3.16 11.89 12.24
N ILE A 76 -2.72 10.78 11.67
CA ILE A 76 -1.84 9.82 12.31
C ILE A 76 -0.60 9.65 11.43
N ILE A 77 0.57 10.05 11.92
CA ILE A 77 1.84 9.97 11.20
C ILE A 77 2.67 8.78 11.71
N VAL A 78 3.26 8.03 10.78
CA VAL A 78 4.18 6.93 11.06
C VAL A 78 5.56 7.46 11.41
N LYS A 79 6.05 7.15 12.62
CA LYS A 79 7.40 7.50 13.07
C LYS A 79 8.44 6.50 12.59
N ASP A 80 8.13 5.22 12.67
CA ASP A 80 9.06 4.11 12.43
C ASP A 80 8.35 2.85 11.89
N ARG A 81 9.08 1.74 11.77
CA ARG A 81 8.54 0.46 11.30
C ARG A 81 7.41 -0.07 12.17
N LYS A 82 7.51 0.08 13.50
CA LYS A 82 6.48 -0.35 14.43
C LYS A 82 5.22 0.51 14.27
N GLY A 83 5.41 1.81 14.06
CA GLY A 83 4.36 2.74 13.68
C GLY A 83 3.60 2.29 12.44
N TYR A 84 4.30 1.90 11.37
CA TYR A 84 3.66 1.42 10.15
C TYR A 84 2.77 0.18 10.39
N GLU A 85 3.30 -0.82 11.11
CA GLU A 85 2.54 -2.03 11.47
C GLU A 85 1.30 -1.68 12.30
N ASN A 86 1.46 -0.77 13.25
CA ASN A 86 0.38 -0.29 14.10
C ASN A 86 -0.67 0.52 13.33
N LEU A 87 -0.26 1.41 12.41
CA LEU A 87 -1.18 2.18 11.57
C LEU A 87 -1.99 1.25 10.65
N SER A 88 -1.33 0.27 10.02
CA SER A 88 -2.02 -0.72 9.18
C SER A 88 -3.08 -1.50 9.98
N SER A 89 -2.76 -1.86 11.23
CA SER A 89 -3.72 -2.51 12.14
C SER A 89 -4.85 -1.57 12.55
N ILE A 90 -4.56 -0.28 12.84
CA ILE A 90 -5.57 0.72 13.20
C ILE A 90 -6.55 0.94 12.04
N ILE A 91 -6.07 1.09 10.81
CA ILE A 91 -6.93 1.27 9.63
C ILE A 91 -7.82 0.04 9.43
N THR A 92 -7.27 -1.16 9.57
CA THR A 92 -8.04 -2.41 9.49
C THR A 92 -9.15 -2.47 10.54
N GLU A 93 -8.84 -2.14 11.80
CA GLU A 93 -9.80 -2.12 12.89
C GLU A 93 -10.85 -1.03 12.71
N TYR A 94 -10.43 0.16 12.29
CA TYR A 94 -11.32 1.28 11.99
C TYR A 94 -12.35 0.93 10.91
N HIS A 95 -11.95 0.23 9.84
CA HIS A 95 -12.90 -0.25 8.84
C HIS A 95 -13.89 -1.29 9.37
N ARG A 96 -13.53 -2.03 10.44
CA ARG A 96 -14.39 -3.05 11.04
C ARG A 96 -15.34 -2.48 12.09
N THR A 97 -14.86 -1.55 12.92
CA THR A 97 -15.58 -1.10 14.13
C THR A 97 -15.80 0.40 14.19
N GLY A 98 -15.17 1.19 13.31
CA GLY A 98 -15.20 2.65 13.36
C GLY A 98 -14.40 3.25 14.52
N THR A 99 -13.65 2.43 15.26
CA THR A 99 -12.91 2.87 16.45
C THR A 99 -11.42 3.04 16.17
N ILE A 100 -10.80 4.01 16.83
CA ILE A 100 -9.35 4.26 16.78
C ILE A 100 -8.77 4.00 18.15
N THR A 101 -7.88 3.01 18.26
CA THR A 101 -7.12 2.74 19.48
C THR A 101 -5.68 3.22 19.30
N PRO A 102 -5.17 4.14 20.13
CA PRO A 102 -3.79 4.61 20.02
C PRO A 102 -2.79 3.49 20.28
N LYS A 103 -1.74 3.47 19.48
CA LYS A 103 -0.58 2.57 19.55
C LYS A 103 0.72 3.35 19.43
N GLU A 104 1.81 2.72 19.88
CA GLU A 104 3.18 3.26 19.82
C GLU A 104 3.72 3.42 18.39
N GLY A 105 4.81 4.17 18.24
CA GLY A 105 5.44 4.43 16.93
C GLY A 105 4.64 5.39 16.03
N LEU A 106 3.62 6.04 16.57
CA LEU A 106 2.70 6.93 15.86
C LEU A 106 2.66 8.31 16.51
N ILE A 107 2.49 9.34 15.69
CA ILE A 107 2.29 10.73 16.11
C ILE A 107 0.85 11.12 15.74
N TYR A 108 0.12 11.72 16.67
CA TYR A 108 -1.29 12.07 16.49
C TYR A 108 -1.49 13.58 16.47
N LEU A 109 -2.16 14.07 15.44
CA LEU A 109 -2.48 15.49 15.27
C LEU A 109 -4.01 15.65 15.23
N SER A 110 -4.55 16.52 16.07
CA SER A 110 -6.00 16.74 16.18
C SER A 110 -6.31 18.21 16.44
N GLN A 111 -7.40 18.71 15.86
CA GLN A 111 -7.96 20.03 16.22
C GLN A 111 -8.65 20.02 17.59
N SER A 112 -9.18 18.85 18.00
CA SER A 112 -9.90 18.68 19.27
C SER A 112 -8.93 18.40 20.41
N GLU A 113 -8.88 19.31 21.40
CA GLU A 113 -8.11 19.12 22.64
C GLU A 113 -8.64 17.95 23.46
N HIS A 114 -9.96 17.81 23.61
CA HIS A 114 -10.58 16.68 24.31
C HIS A 114 -10.14 15.32 23.73
N ARG A 115 -10.02 15.23 22.40
CA ARG A 115 -9.50 14.02 21.74
C ARG A 115 -8.04 13.77 22.12
N LEU A 116 -7.20 14.81 22.15
CA LEU A 116 -5.79 14.69 22.57
C LEU A 116 -5.66 14.29 24.05
N GLU A 117 -6.52 14.80 24.93
CA GLU A 117 -6.57 14.40 26.35
C GLU A 117 -6.95 12.94 26.53
N SER A 118 -7.85 12.42 25.70
CA SER A 118 -8.16 10.98 25.68
C SER A 118 -6.96 10.15 25.21
N LEU A 119 -6.29 10.60 24.15
CA LEU A 119 -5.11 9.92 23.59
C LEU A 119 -3.90 9.96 24.54
N SER A 120 -3.73 11.03 25.32
CA SER A 120 -2.62 11.19 26.27
C SER A 120 -2.63 10.19 27.41
N LYS A 121 -3.75 9.50 27.65
CA LYS A 121 -3.82 8.39 28.62
C LYS A 121 -2.95 7.20 28.21
N LYS A 122 -2.67 7.04 26.91
CA LYS A 122 -1.94 5.89 26.33
C LYS A 122 -0.77 6.31 25.42
N THR A 123 -0.59 7.60 25.19
CA THR A 123 0.38 8.13 24.23
C THR A 123 1.25 9.20 24.89
N PRO A 124 2.59 9.17 24.72
CA PRO A 124 3.45 10.23 25.23
C PRO A 124 3.07 11.61 24.68
N LEU A 125 3.12 12.64 25.53
CA LEU A 125 2.76 14.02 25.15
C LEU A 125 3.60 14.57 23.97
N HIS A 126 4.83 14.10 23.78
CA HIS A 126 5.69 14.56 22.69
C HIS A 126 5.32 14.00 21.31
N ASP A 127 4.42 13.01 21.26
CA ASP A 127 3.86 12.44 20.04
C ASP A 127 2.40 12.93 19.82
N LEU A 128 1.95 13.93 20.58
CA LEU A 128 0.61 14.55 20.48
C LEU A 128 0.72 16.03 20.12
N PHE A 129 0.01 16.45 19.09
CA PHE A 129 0.02 17.85 18.65
C PHE A 129 -1.39 18.38 18.40
N GLN A 130 -1.62 19.63 18.81
CA GLN A 130 -2.84 20.35 18.52
C GLN A 130 -2.72 21.07 17.18
N ILE A 131 -3.58 20.69 16.23
CA ILE A 131 -3.72 21.41 14.98
C ILE A 131 -4.34 22.77 15.29
N ILE A 132 -3.61 23.84 14.99
CA ILE A 132 -4.10 25.21 15.16
C ILE A 132 -4.29 25.87 13.79
N PRO A 133 -5.37 26.65 13.59
CA PRO A 133 -5.53 27.49 12.41
C PRO A 133 -4.58 28.71 12.47
N PRO A 134 -4.45 29.46 11.35
CA PRO A 134 -3.74 30.73 11.32
C PRO A 134 -4.19 31.69 12.42
N TYR A 135 -3.25 32.52 12.90
CA TYR A 135 -3.43 33.58 13.91
C TYR A 135 -3.92 33.11 15.28
N ARG A 136 -4.06 31.80 15.50
CA ARG A 136 -4.44 31.24 16.80
C ARG A 136 -3.23 31.04 17.70
N ARG A 137 -3.41 31.33 18.99
CA ARG A 137 -2.38 31.07 20.02
C ARG A 137 -2.37 29.58 20.41
N PRO A 138 -1.22 29.02 20.80
CA PRO A 138 -1.13 27.65 21.30
C PRO A 138 -1.97 27.42 22.56
N GLY A 139 -2.51 26.21 22.69
CA GLY A 139 -3.23 25.75 23.88
C GLY A 139 -2.35 24.89 24.79
N ARG A 140 -2.97 23.86 25.41
CA ARG A 140 -2.32 22.94 26.34
C ARG A 140 -1.32 21.99 25.67
N PHE A 141 -1.57 21.61 24.42
CA PHE A 141 -0.74 20.67 23.67
C PHE A 141 0.20 21.41 22.71
N PRO A 142 1.36 20.81 22.37
CA PRO A 142 2.26 21.38 21.36
C PRO A 142 1.51 21.74 20.08
N PRO A 143 1.56 23.00 19.61
CA PRO A 143 0.81 23.44 18.44
C PRO A 143 1.45 22.87 17.16
N ILE A 144 0.66 22.65 16.12
CA ILE A 144 1.19 22.30 14.80
C ILE A 144 0.40 22.95 13.66
N ALA A 145 1.13 23.43 12.66
CA ALA A 145 0.58 24.00 11.43
C ALA A 145 0.45 22.90 10.38
N VAL A 146 -0.78 22.53 10.01
CA VAL A 146 -1.04 21.50 8.99
C VAL A 146 -2.10 21.96 7.96
N PRO A 147 -1.84 23.06 7.23
CA PRO A 147 -2.70 23.43 6.11
C PRO A 147 -2.74 22.27 5.10
N GLU A 148 -3.92 21.96 4.59
CA GLU A 148 -4.08 20.93 3.56
C GLU A 148 -3.54 21.45 2.22
N ILE A 149 -2.72 20.64 1.55
CA ILE A 149 -2.33 20.92 0.16
C ILE A 149 -3.42 20.37 -0.77
N ASN A 150 -4.24 21.25 -1.33
CA ASN A 150 -5.34 20.88 -2.22
C ASN A 150 -5.36 21.66 -3.56
N CYS A 151 -6.33 21.33 -4.41
CA CYS A 151 -6.56 22.04 -5.66
C CYS A 151 -7.03 23.46 -5.40
N GLN A 152 -6.48 24.40 -6.17
CA GLN A 152 -6.80 25.84 -6.07
C GLN A 152 -7.82 26.27 -7.12
N ASP A 153 -8.12 25.41 -8.09
CA ASP A 153 -9.00 25.72 -9.20
C ASP A 153 -10.46 25.78 -8.72
N GLN A 154 -11.04 26.98 -8.77
CA GLN A 154 -12.39 27.24 -8.28
C GLN A 154 -13.48 26.68 -9.20
N GLU A 155 -13.16 26.35 -10.45
CA GLU A 155 -14.11 25.78 -11.39
C GLU A 155 -14.05 24.24 -11.35
N VAL A 156 -12.84 23.68 -11.34
CA VAL A 156 -12.64 22.23 -11.43
C VAL A 156 -12.86 21.53 -10.09
N PHE A 157 -12.44 22.14 -8.97
CA PHE A 157 -12.50 21.47 -7.67
C PHE A 157 -13.94 21.21 -7.18
N PRO A 158 -14.91 22.14 -7.29
CA PRO A 158 -16.29 21.85 -6.95
C PRO A 158 -16.90 20.73 -7.79
N VAL A 159 -16.54 20.63 -9.07
CA VAL A 159 -16.96 19.52 -9.95
C VAL A 159 -16.40 18.19 -9.44
N PHE A 160 -15.11 18.15 -9.11
CA PHE A 160 -14.47 16.97 -8.52
C PHE A 160 -15.16 16.53 -7.22
N LEU A 161 -15.43 17.46 -6.30
CA LEU A 161 -16.10 17.16 -5.04
C LEU A 161 -17.50 16.58 -5.27
N LYS A 162 -18.26 17.15 -6.21
CA LYS A 162 -19.59 16.62 -6.60
C LYS A 162 -19.49 15.20 -7.17
N ILE A 163 -18.53 14.93 -8.07
CA ILE A 163 -18.30 13.58 -8.65
C ILE A 163 -18.00 12.57 -7.54
N LYS A 164 -17.21 12.96 -6.54
CA LYS A 164 -16.80 12.10 -5.42
C LYS A 164 -17.81 12.02 -4.28
N GLY A 165 -18.87 12.84 -4.30
CA GLY A 165 -19.81 12.97 -3.18
C GLY A 165 -19.18 13.56 -1.91
N LEU A 166 -18.16 14.40 -2.08
CA LEU A 166 -17.40 15.03 -0.99
C LEU A 166 -17.85 16.47 -0.76
N LYS A 167 -17.50 17.01 0.41
CA LYS A 167 -17.66 18.43 0.76
C LYS A 167 -16.29 19.03 1.00
N GLY A 168 -16.13 20.29 0.62
CA GLY A 168 -14.89 21.04 0.79
C GLY A 168 -14.92 22.31 -0.04
N GLU A 169 -13.90 23.14 0.16
CA GLU A 169 -13.67 24.35 -0.62
C GLU A 169 -12.26 24.29 -1.21
N PRO A 170 -12.03 24.85 -2.40
CA PRO A 170 -10.69 24.94 -2.95
C PRO A 170 -9.82 25.74 -1.97
N GLY A 171 -8.76 25.10 -1.47
CA GLY A 171 -7.85 25.70 -0.52
C GLY A 171 -6.62 26.26 -1.23
N PRO A 172 -6.13 27.47 -0.88
CA PRO A 172 -4.81 27.89 -1.34
C PRO A 172 -3.79 26.85 -0.87
N VAL A 173 -2.81 26.48 -1.71
CA VAL A 173 -1.54 25.99 -1.20
C VAL A 173 -0.83 27.24 -0.71
N PRO A 174 -0.84 27.54 0.60
CA PRO A 174 -0.35 28.83 1.04
C PRO A 174 1.14 28.89 0.70
N ALA A 175 1.54 30.01 0.11
CA ALA A 175 2.95 30.24 -0.18
C ALA A 175 3.75 30.12 1.12
N ARG A 176 5.02 29.70 1.04
CA ARG A 176 5.87 29.51 2.21
C ARG A 176 5.83 30.72 3.14
N ASP A 177 5.94 31.93 2.59
CA ASP A 177 5.90 33.17 3.37
C ASP A 177 4.56 33.41 4.04
N GLN A 178 3.45 33.04 3.37
CA GLN A 178 2.12 33.13 3.97
C GLN A 178 2.00 32.19 5.18
N ILE A 179 2.53 30.97 5.10
CA ILE A 179 2.54 30.04 6.24
C ILE A 179 3.35 30.63 7.40
N LEU A 180 4.55 31.12 7.12
CA LEU A 180 5.46 31.67 8.14
C LEU A 180 4.88 32.91 8.83
N ASN A 181 4.14 33.75 8.09
CA ASN A 181 3.54 34.98 8.61
C ASN A 181 2.20 34.74 9.34
N SER A 182 1.47 33.68 8.97
CA SER A 182 0.11 33.46 9.48
C SER A 182 0.05 32.47 10.64
N TYR A 183 0.99 31.54 10.75
CA TYR A 183 1.01 30.54 11.83
C TYR A 183 1.96 30.92 12.95
N HIS A 184 1.66 30.43 14.16
CA HIS A 184 2.57 30.59 15.30
C HIS A 184 3.93 29.92 15.00
N PRO A 185 5.10 30.56 15.27
CA PRO A 185 6.41 30.02 14.91
C PRO A 185 6.69 28.61 15.45
N GLU A 186 6.21 28.29 16.65
CA GLU A 186 6.33 26.95 17.22
C GLU A 186 5.55 25.90 16.43
N ALA A 187 4.36 26.26 15.92
CA ALA A 187 3.53 25.36 15.14
C ALA A 187 4.20 24.96 13.83
N VAL A 188 4.91 25.90 13.21
CA VAL A 188 5.69 25.67 12.00
C VAL A 188 6.94 24.85 12.32
N ARG A 189 7.70 25.20 13.37
CA ARG A 189 8.88 24.43 13.82
C ARG A 189 8.56 22.97 14.16
N ASN A 190 7.38 22.71 14.73
CA ASN A 190 6.95 21.34 15.04
C ASN A 190 6.75 20.48 13.78
N THR A 191 6.43 21.06 12.61
CA THR A 191 6.39 20.31 11.35
C THR A 191 7.77 19.77 10.96
N VAL A 192 8.80 20.60 11.13
CA VAL A 192 10.20 20.25 10.87
C VAL A 192 10.70 19.24 11.91
N ARG A 193 10.27 19.37 13.16
CA ARG A 193 10.57 18.40 14.22
C ARG A 193 10.03 17.01 13.89
N ILE A 194 8.78 16.90 13.45
CA ILE A 194 8.19 15.63 12.99
C ILE A 194 8.98 15.10 11.80
N PHE A 195 9.25 15.95 10.81
CA PHE A 195 10.01 15.54 9.63
C PHE A 195 11.38 14.95 9.98
N ASN A 196 12.08 15.53 10.96
CA ASN A 196 13.38 15.02 11.41
C ASN A 196 13.28 13.78 12.30
N SER A 197 12.17 13.58 13.01
CA SER A 197 11.99 12.41 13.90
C SER A 197 11.49 11.16 13.18
N VAL A 198 10.84 11.29 12.01
CA VAL A 198 10.36 10.16 11.21
C VAL A 198 11.54 9.42 10.57
N ASN A 199 11.67 8.14 10.90
CA ASN A 199 12.72 7.22 10.42
C ASN A 199 12.15 6.00 9.69
N PHE A 200 10.93 6.09 9.18
CA PHE A 200 10.33 5.03 8.39
C PHE A 200 10.77 5.10 6.93
N THR A 201 11.18 3.96 6.37
CA THR A 201 11.40 3.76 4.94
C THR A 201 10.69 2.49 4.47
N LEU A 202 10.24 2.48 3.22
CA LEU A 202 9.63 1.32 2.61
C LEU A 202 10.71 0.39 2.06
N GLU A 203 11.04 -0.64 2.81
CA GLU A 203 11.92 -1.72 2.33
C GLU A 203 11.08 -2.93 1.88
N PRO A 204 11.13 -3.31 0.60
CA PRO A 204 10.46 -4.51 0.12
C PRO A 204 11.17 -5.75 0.68
N LYS A 205 10.63 -6.30 1.77
CA LYS A 205 11.09 -7.58 2.32
C LYS A 205 10.26 -8.72 1.74
N ARG A 206 10.91 -9.64 1.03
CA ARG A 206 10.31 -10.89 0.61
C ARG A 206 9.98 -11.73 1.84
N SER A 207 8.77 -12.30 1.87
CA SER A 207 8.30 -13.19 2.93
C SER A 207 7.41 -14.26 2.33
N PHE A 208 7.75 -15.53 2.58
CA PHE A 208 6.88 -16.66 2.25
C PHE A 208 6.10 -17.10 3.51
N PRO A 209 4.88 -17.63 3.34
CA PRO A 209 4.15 -18.21 4.47
C PRO A 209 4.97 -19.32 5.12
N ARG A 210 4.91 -19.44 6.44
CA ARG A 210 5.49 -20.59 7.15
C ARG A 210 4.50 -21.74 7.05
N PHE A 211 4.92 -22.85 6.46
CA PHE A 211 4.09 -24.04 6.34
C PHE A 211 4.92 -25.28 6.66
N SER A 212 4.45 -26.08 7.62
CA SER A 212 5.12 -27.31 8.03
C SER A 212 4.93 -28.42 7.00
N GLY A 213 6.01 -29.12 6.69
CA GLY A 213 6.02 -30.25 5.77
C GLY A 213 7.39 -30.40 5.13
N ASP A 214 7.57 -31.49 4.40
CA ASP A 214 8.79 -31.77 3.65
C ASP A 214 8.43 -32.04 2.19
N LEU A 215 8.86 -31.15 1.29
CA LEU A 215 8.57 -31.30 -0.13
C LEU A 215 9.24 -32.56 -0.70
N LEU A 216 10.38 -32.96 -0.14
CA LEU A 216 11.08 -34.18 -0.55
C LEU A 216 10.23 -35.43 -0.26
N SER A 217 9.53 -35.47 0.88
CA SER A 217 8.65 -36.59 1.24
C SER A 217 7.56 -36.84 0.19
N LEU A 218 7.01 -35.77 -0.40
CA LEU A 218 6.00 -35.85 -1.46
C LEU A 218 6.57 -36.35 -2.81
N LEU A 219 7.88 -36.30 -2.97
CA LEU A 219 8.57 -36.65 -4.22
C LEU A 219 9.21 -38.06 -4.19
N ARG A 220 9.26 -38.71 -3.02
CA ARG A 220 9.86 -40.05 -2.88
C ARG A 220 9.20 -41.04 -3.84
N GLY A 221 10.02 -41.74 -4.62
CA GLY A 221 9.59 -42.75 -5.58
C GLY A 221 8.91 -42.22 -6.85
N LYS A 222 8.90 -40.90 -7.10
CA LYS A 222 8.24 -40.31 -8.28
C LYS A 222 9.14 -40.15 -9.51
N SER A 223 10.46 -40.33 -9.38
CA SER A 223 11.41 -40.34 -10.49
C SER A 223 11.37 -41.68 -11.23
N LYS A 224 11.32 -41.65 -12.57
CA LYS A 224 11.34 -42.83 -13.44
C LYS A 224 12.74 -43.19 -13.95
N ASN A 225 13.63 -42.21 -14.04
CA ASN A 225 14.98 -42.38 -14.61
C ASN A 225 15.98 -41.42 -13.97
N ARG A 226 17.27 -41.62 -14.27
CA ARG A 226 18.37 -40.80 -13.75
C ARG A 226 18.25 -39.33 -14.15
N ARG A 227 17.73 -39.02 -15.34
CA ARG A 227 17.55 -37.64 -15.84
C ARG A 227 16.53 -36.88 -14.98
N GLU A 228 15.41 -37.51 -14.66
CA GLU A 228 14.41 -36.95 -13.75
C GLU A 228 14.93 -36.77 -12.33
N GLN A 229 15.65 -37.77 -11.81
CA GLN A 229 16.23 -37.70 -10.46
C GLN A 229 17.17 -36.49 -10.31
N LEU A 230 18.10 -36.31 -11.25
CA LEU A 230 19.02 -35.16 -11.26
C LEU A 230 18.27 -33.82 -11.36
N ARG A 231 17.20 -33.75 -12.17
CA ARG A 231 16.38 -32.54 -12.29
C ARG A 231 15.62 -32.24 -10.99
N LEU A 232 15.03 -33.25 -10.34
CA LEU A 232 14.33 -33.06 -9.07
C LEU A 232 15.27 -32.57 -7.96
N GLU A 233 16.47 -33.16 -7.85
CA GLU A 233 17.50 -32.73 -6.89
C GLU A 233 17.93 -31.28 -7.14
N TYR A 234 18.13 -30.91 -8.41
CA TYR A 234 18.46 -29.55 -8.79
C TYR A 234 17.37 -28.54 -8.43
N GLU A 235 16.11 -28.81 -8.80
CA GLU A 235 14.98 -27.94 -8.48
C GLU A 235 14.79 -27.80 -6.96
N LEU A 236 14.85 -28.91 -6.21
CA LEU A 236 14.74 -28.91 -4.75
C LEU A 236 15.83 -28.06 -4.10
N LYS A 237 17.08 -28.17 -4.58
CA LYS A 237 18.20 -27.36 -4.07
C LYS A 237 17.93 -25.87 -4.27
N LEU A 238 17.45 -25.47 -5.44
CA LEU A 238 17.14 -24.06 -5.73
C LEU A 238 15.95 -23.55 -4.93
N ILE A 239 14.87 -24.33 -4.81
CA ILE A 239 13.67 -23.98 -4.03
C ILE A 239 14.02 -23.78 -2.55
N ARG A 240 14.82 -24.69 -1.99
CA ARG A 240 15.30 -24.58 -0.60
C ARG A 240 16.26 -23.41 -0.41
N GLY A 241 17.20 -23.24 -1.32
CA GLY A 241 18.13 -22.10 -1.30
C GLY A 241 17.41 -20.74 -1.40
N TYR A 242 16.32 -20.68 -2.15
CA TYR A 242 15.48 -19.48 -2.28
C TYR A 242 14.48 -19.31 -1.11
N GLY A 243 14.22 -20.36 -0.33
CA GLY A 243 13.30 -20.33 0.81
C GLY A 243 11.81 -20.36 0.43
N CYS A 244 11.46 -20.83 -0.77
CA CYS A 244 10.06 -20.89 -1.24
C CYS A 244 9.41 -22.28 -1.13
N GLU A 245 9.99 -23.22 -0.39
CA GLU A 245 9.46 -24.58 -0.23
C GLU A 245 8.02 -24.60 0.30
N SER A 246 7.69 -23.71 1.25
CA SER A 246 6.33 -23.60 1.79
C SER A 246 5.28 -23.21 0.76
N LEU A 247 5.66 -22.45 -0.29
CA LEU A 247 4.75 -22.11 -1.39
C LEU A 247 4.31 -23.38 -2.14
N PHE A 248 5.26 -24.27 -2.45
CA PHE A 248 4.96 -25.54 -3.12
C PHE A 248 4.06 -26.44 -2.28
N LEU A 249 4.32 -26.50 -0.97
CA LEU A 249 3.50 -27.30 -0.05
C LEU A 249 2.06 -26.78 0.03
N ILE A 250 1.86 -25.46 0.15
CA ILE A 250 0.52 -24.85 0.18
C ILE A 250 -0.23 -25.11 -1.13
N VAL A 251 0.44 -24.90 -2.26
CA VAL A 251 -0.13 -25.16 -3.60
C VAL A 251 -0.52 -26.64 -3.74
N TYR A 252 0.33 -27.56 -3.29
CA TYR A 252 0.02 -28.99 -3.29
C TYR A 252 -1.18 -29.34 -2.41
N GLN A 253 -1.33 -28.73 -1.24
CA GLN A 253 -2.49 -28.94 -0.37
C GLN A 253 -3.80 -28.51 -1.03
N ILE A 254 -3.80 -27.37 -1.73
CA ILE A 254 -4.95 -26.91 -2.51
C ILE A 254 -5.26 -27.86 -3.66
N PHE A 255 -4.24 -28.25 -4.41
CA PHE A 255 -4.39 -29.19 -5.51
C PHE A 255 -4.93 -30.55 -5.04
N SER A 256 -4.38 -31.11 -3.96
CA SER A 256 -4.83 -32.37 -3.37
C SER A 256 -6.29 -32.31 -2.93
N PHE A 257 -6.69 -31.22 -2.28
CA PHE A 257 -8.09 -30.97 -1.93
C PHE A 257 -8.99 -30.92 -3.17
N ALA A 258 -8.61 -30.13 -4.19
CA ALA A 258 -9.38 -29.98 -5.42
C ALA A 258 -9.57 -31.34 -6.13
N ARG A 259 -8.49 -32.10 -6.26
CA ARG A 259 -8.50 -33.43 -6.89
C ARG A 259 -9.43 -34.40 -6.16
N ASN A 260 -9.42 -34.40 -4.83
CA ASN A 260 -10.31 -35.26 -4.04
C ASN A 260 -11.80 -34.88 -4.17
N GLN A 261 -12.09 -33.65 -4.59
CA GLN A 261 -13.44 -33.18 -4.89
C GLN A 261 -13.80 -33.33 -6.38
N GLY A 262 -12.93 -33.96 -7.19
CA GLY A 262 -13.14 -34.07 -8.64
C GLY A 262 -12.99 -32.75 -9.40
N ILE A 263 -12.38 -31.73 -8.79
CA ILE A 263 -12.17 -30.41 -9.40
C ILE A 263 -10.85 -30.42 -10.17
N MET A 264 -10.92 -30.09 -11.46
CA MET A 264 -9.72 -29.96 -12.29
C MET A 264 -8.98 -28.65 -11.97
N VAL A 265 -7.67 -28.77 -11.74
CA VAL A 265 -6.76 -27.67 -11.47
C VAL A 265 -5.45 -27.92 -12.21
N GLN A 266 -4.91 -26.88 -12.84
CA GLN A 266 -3.65 -26.98 -13.56
C GLN A 266 -2.78 -25.75 -13.34
N VAL A 267 -1.46 -25.94 -13.30
CA VAL A 267 -0.48 -24.86 -13.31
C VAL A 267 -0.36 -24.24 -14.70
N ARG A 268 -0.24 -22.92 -14.75
CA ARG A 268 0.02 -22.16 -15.98
C ARG A 268 1.29 -21.32 -15.90
N GLY A 269 1.63 -20.68 -17.01
CA GLY A 269 2.76 -19.77 -17.08
C GLY A 269 4.09 -20.48 -16.82
N SER A 270 4.99 -19.83 -16.08
CA SER A 270 6.35 -20.36 -15.89
C SER A 270 6.40 -21.62 -15.03
N GLY A 271 5.41 -21.87 -14.17
CA GLY A 271 5.36 -23.07 -13.32
C GLY A 271 5.38 -24.40 -14.09
N VAL A 272 4.95 -24.40 -15.36
CA VAL A 272 4.97 -25.59 -16.23
C VAL A 272 6.41 -26.10 -16.46
N ALA A 273 7.43 -25.24 -16.30
CA ALA A 273 8.84 -25.62 -16.41
C ALA A 273 9.38 -26.42 -15.20
N SER A 274 8.61 -26.57 -14.12
CA SER A 274 9.02 -27.34 -12.93
C SER A 274 8.64 -28.81 -13.05
N LEU A 275 9.66 -29.68 -13.00
CA LEU A 275 9.46 -31.11 -12.90
C LEU A 275 8.80 -31.49 -11.57
N ILE A 276 9.10 -30.77 -10.48
CA ILE A 276 8.43 -30.99 -9.19
C ILE A 276 6.92 -30.80 -9.32
N LEU A 277 6.45 -29.68 -9.90
CA LEU A 277 5.02 -29.44 -10.09
C LEU A 277 4.36 -30.50 -10.99
N HIS A 278 5.06 -30.96 -12.03
CA HIS A 278 4.61 -32.09 -12.85
C HIS A 278 4.48 -33.39 -12.02
N LYS A 279 5.49 -33.76 -11.22
CA LYS A 279 5.46 -34.99 -10.40
C LYS A 279 4.43 -34.96 -9.28
N LEU A 280 4.10 -33.76 -8.77
CA LEU A 280 3.01 -33.56 -7.84
C LEU A 280 1.63 -33.64 -8.52
N GLY A 281 1.57 -33.61 -9.86
CA GLY A 281 0.36 -33.76 -10.66
C GLY A 281 -0.29 -32.44 -11.09
N LEU A 282 0.35 -31.30 -10.83
CA LEU A 282 -0.18 -29.98 -11.17
C LEU A 282 0.05 -29.57 -12.63
N SER A 283 1.00 -30.22 -13.30
CA SER A 283 1.22 -30.05 -14.74
C SER A 283 1.06 -31.40 -15.44
N VAL A 284 0.25 -31.43 -16.50
CA VAL A 284 0.08 -32.63 -17.34
C VAL A 284 1.31 -32.89 -18.23
N VAL A 285 2.09 -31.85 -18.50
CA VAL A 285 3.25 -31.90 -19.40
C VAL A 285 4.54 -32.10 -18.60
N ASN A 286 5.36 -33.06 -19.03
CA ASN A 286 6.70 -33.24 -18.49
C ASN A 286 7.67 -32.22 -19.12
N PRO A 287 8.26 -31.30 -18.33
CA PRO A 287 9.12 -30.25 -18.88
C PRO A 287 10.40 -30.77 -19.52
N LEU A 288 10.86 -31.98 -19.17
CA LEU A 288 12.07 -32.57 -19.77
C LEU A 288 11.86 -33.02 -21.22
N ASP A 289 10.65 -33.43 -21.57
CA ASP A 289 10.30 -33.90 -22.91
C ASP A 289 10.21 -32.73 -23.89
N LEU A 290 9.83 -31.55 -23.39
CA LEU A 290 9.78 -30.30 -24.15
C LEU A 290 11.04 -29.43 -24.04
N GLY A 291 12.07 -29.89 -23.31
CA GLY A 291 13.30 -29.13 -23.12
C GLY A 291 13.12 -27.80 -22.36
N LEU A 292 12.13 -27.70 -21.47
CA LEU A 292 11.85 -26.47 -20.73
C LEU A 292 12.89 -26.24 -19.61
N PRO A 293 13.60 -25.09 -19.62
CA PRO A 293 14.57 -24.77 -18.57
C PRO A 293 13.86 -24.34 -17.29
N PHE A 294 14.31 -24.86 -16.13
CA PHE A 294 13.71 -24.54 -14.83
C PHE A 294 13.90 -23.06 -14.46
N GLU A 295 14.98 -22.45 -14.94
CA GLU A 295 15.35 -21.07 -14.67
C GLU A 295 14.34 -20.09 -15.26
N ARG A 296 13.50 -20.53 -16.20
CA ARG A 296 12.36 -19.74 -16.67
C ARG A 296 11.32 -19.50 -15.57
N PHE A 297 11.23 -20.44 -14.62
CA PHE A 297 10.38 -20.39 -13.43
C PHE A 297 11.11 -19.77 -12.24
N LEU A 298 12.30 -20.29 -11.88
CA LEU A 298 13.09 -19.82 -10.74
C LEU A 298 14.55 -19.63 -11.13
N ASN A 299 14.97 -18.37 -11.30
CA ASN A 299 16.34 -18.02 -11.65
C ASN A 299 17.09 -17.46 -10.43
N PRO A 300 18.16 -18.12 -9.93
CA PRO A 300 18.94 -17.64 -8.80
C PRO A 300 19.63 -16.28 -9.01
N LYS A 301 19.79 -15.85 -10.26
CA LYS A 301 20.41 -14.56 -10.63
C LYS A 301 19.39 -13.40 -10.66
N ARG A 302 18.11 -13.68 -10.41
CA ARG A 302 17.03 -12.68 -10.38
C ARG A 302 16.41 -12.65 -9.00
N ASP A 303 15.95 -11.47 -8.61
CA ASP A 303 15.24 -11.27 -7.35
C ASP A 303 13.71 -11.44 -7.46
N ASP A 304 13.22 -11.79 -8.65
CA ASP A 304 11.80 -12.04 -8.88
C ASP A 304 11.33 -13.28 -8.11
N PRO A 305 10.27 -13.19 -7.29
CA PRO A 305 9.71 -14.37 -6.64
C PRO A 305 9.11 -15.34 -7.67
N PRO A 306 9.16 -16.66 -7.41
CA PRO A 306 8.50 -17.64 -8.26
C PRO A 306 6.98 -17.45 -8.19
N ASP A 307 6.32 -17.55 -9.34
CA ASP A 307 4.88 -17.39 -9.45
C ASP A 307 4.23 -18.71 -9.92
N ILE A 308 3.36 -19.26 -9.07
CA ILE A 308 2.64 -20.51 -9.32
C ILE A 308 1.16 -20.19 -9.48
N ASP A 309 0.81 -19.75 -10.69
CA ASP A 309 -0.56 -19.52 -11.08
C ASP A 309 -1.31 -20.84 -11.30
N LEU A 310 -2.52 -20.94 -10.76
CA LEU A 310 -3.42 -22.07 -10.92
C LEU A 310 -4.64 -21.66 -11.76
N ASP A 311 -4.85 -22.36 -12.87
CA ASP A 311 -6.11 -22.31 -13.61
C ASP A 311 -7.11 -23.28 -12.95
N VAL A 312 -8.29 -22.75 -12.64
CA VAL A 312 -9.38 -23.46 -11.95
C VAL A 312 -10.71 -23.08 -12.59
N ASP A 313 -11.67 -24.00 -12.58
CA ASP A 313 -13.04 -23.69 -12.98
C ASP A 313 -13.64 -22.62 -12.04
N TYR A 314 -14.20 -21.57 -12.63
CA TYR A 314 -14.71 -20.40 -11.92
C TYR A 314 -15.75 -20.77 -10.85
N ARG A 315 -16.53 -21.85 -11.08
CA ARG A 315 -17.59 -22.32 -10.16
C ARG A 315 -17.03 -22.75 -8.80
N TYR A 316 -15.78 -23.21 -8.76
CA TYR A 316 -15.13 -23.69 -7.54
C TYR A 316 -14.09 -22.72 -6.99
N ARG A 317 -13.89 -21.57 -7.64
CA ARG A 317 -12.86 -20.59 -7.25
C ARG A 317 -13.02 -20.13 -5.79
N ASP A 318 -14.23 -19.80 -5.37
CA ASP A 318 -14.47 -19.35 -3.99
C ASP A 318 -14.26 -20.48 -2.97
N LEU A 319 -14.63 -21.72 -3.30
CA LEU A 319 -14.38 -22.89 -2.46
C LEU A 319 -12.87 -23.09 -2.23
N LEU A 320 -12.06 -23.01 -3.30
CA LEU A 320 -10.61 -23.15 -3.20
C LEU A 320 -9.97 -21.98 -2.46
N ILE A 321 -10.46 -20.75 -2.64
CA ILE A 321 -10.01 -19.58 -1.86
C ILE A 321 -10.30 -19.79 -0.37
N GLN A 322 -11.52 -20.24 0.00
CA GLN A 322 -11.86 -20.53 1.39
C GLN A 322 -10.97 -21.64 1.96
N ARG A 323 -10.68 -22.67 1.18
CA ARG A 323 -9.74 -23.73 1.59
C ARG A 323 -8.34 -23.17 1.82
N LEU A 324 -7.85 -22.28 0.95
CA LEU A 324 -6.55 -21.63 1.08
C LEU A 324 -6.48 -20.81 2.36
N ILE A 325 -7.50 -20.00 2.64
CA ILE A 325 -7.61 -19.21 3.87
C ILE A 325 -7.54 -20.12 5.10
N ARG A 326 -8.22 -21.28 5.09
CA ARG A 326 -8.14 -22.26 6.20
C ARG A 326 -6.76 -22.89 6.35
N ILE A 327 -6.04 -23.10 5.25
CA ILE A 327 -4.69 -23.71 5.25
C ILE A 327 -3.67 -22.74 5.82
N VAL A 328 -3.69 -21.47 5.40
CA VAL A 328 -2.69 -20.47 5.81
C VAL A 328 -3.08 -19.71 7.08
N GLY A 329 -4.35 -19.74 7.44
CA GLY A 329 -4.93 -18.98 8.56
C GLY A 329 -5.59 -17.68 8.09
N PRO A 330 -6.73 -17.28 8.70
CA PRO A 330 -7.49 -16.10 8.29
C PRO A 330 -6.71 -14.78 8.45
N ASP A 331 -5.77 -14.71 9.40
CA ASP A 331 -4.93 -13.53 9.65
C ASP A 331 -3.72 -13.45 8.70
N HIS A 332 -3.55 -14.44 7.82
CA HIS A 332 -2.44 -14.54 6.88
C HIS A 332 -2.91 -14.59 5.41
N ALA A 333 -4.20 -14.34 5.16
CA ALA A 333 -4.77 -14.29 3.83
C ALA A 333 -5.64 -13.05 3.64
N ALA A 334 -5.45 -12.36 2.51
CA ALA A 334 -6.29 -11.24 2.11
C ALA A 334 -6.52 -11.29 0.58
N ARG A 335 -7.61 -10.67 0.13
CA ARG A 335 -7.84 -10.45 -1.30
C ARG A 335 -7.19 -9.12 -1.71
N PRO A 336 -6.49 -9.06 -2.86
CA PRO A 336 -5.97 -7.80 -3.35
C PRO A 336 -7.12 -6.84 -3.68
N ALA A 337 -6.95 -5.57 -3.29
CA ALA A 337 -7.86 -4.51 -3.70
C ALA A 337 -7.62 -4.12 -5.15
N VAL A 338 -8.68 -3.76 -5.87
CA VAL A 338 -8.59 -3.20 -7.23
C VAL A 338 -8.98 -1.73 -7.16
N ILE A 339 -8.06 -0.87 -7.59
CA ILE A 339 -8.28 0.58 -7.60
C ILE A 339 -8.84 0.96 -8.97
N ASN A 340 -10.13 1.24 -9.02
CA ASN A 340 -10.78 1.67 -10.24
C ASN A 340 -10.37 3.10 -10.57
N ARG A 341 -9.90 3.32 -11.80
CA ARG A 341 -9.54 4.64 -12.32
C ARG A 341 -10.51 4.99 -13.45
N PHE A 342 -10.83 6.27 -13.60
CA PHE A 342 -11.59 6.70 -14.76
C PHE A 342 -10.75 6.53 -16.03
N HIS A 343 -11.31 5.82 -17.01
CA HIS A 343 -10.89 5.99 -18.40
C HIS A 343 -11.55 7.23 -18.99
N LEU A 344 -10.99 7.79 -20.06
CA LEU A 344 -11.42 9.06 -20.64
C LEU A 344 -12.94 9.15 -20.89
N PRO A 345 -13.62 8.13 -21.48
CA PRO A 345 -15.06 8.19 -21.68
C PRO A 345 -15.85 8.24 -20.37
N GLY A 346 -15.39 7.53 -19.34
CA GLY A 346 -16.01 7.53 -18.02
C GLY A 346 -15.82 8.86 -17.30
N ALA A 347 -14.62 9.45 -17.38
CA ALA A 347 -14.34 10.77 -16.84
C ALA A 347 -15.23 11.85 -17.50
N PHE A 348 -15.31 11.84 -18.83
CA PHE A 348 -16.13 12.78 -19.59
C PHE A 348 -17.60 12.71 -19.16
N ARG A 349 -18.18 11.50 -19.11
CA ARG A 349 -19.57 11.31 -18.68
C ARG A 349 -19.80 11.77 -17.25
N ALA A 350 -18.89 11.47 -16.32
CA ALA A 350 -19.02 11.89 -14.93
C ALA A 350 -19.02 13.42 -14.77
N VAL A 351 -18.12 14.12 -15.49
CA VAL A 351 -18.07 15.59 -15.52
C VAL A 351 -19.35 16.16 -16.14
N ALA A 352 -19.75 15.64 -17.29
CA ALA A 352 -20.92 16.14 -18.01
C ALA A 352 -22.22 16.04 -17.19
N LEU A 353 -22.44 14.91 -16.50
CA LEU A 353 -23.59 14.73 -15.62
C LEU A 353 -23.60 15.74 -14.47
N VAL A 354 -22.44 16.01 -13.85
CA VAL A 354 -22.32 17.00 -12.78
C VAL A 354 -22.55 18.43 -13.27
N LEU A 355 -22.23 18.71 -14.54
CA LEU A 355 -22.53 19.97 -15.21
C LEU A 355 -23.98 20.06 -15.71
N GLY A 356 -24.80 19.02 -15.52
CA GLY A 356 -26.22 19.02 -15.86
C GLY A 356 -26.55 18.55 -17.27
N ILE A 357 -25.60 17.97 -18.01
CA ILE A 357 -25.85 17.41 -19.34
C ILE A 357 -26.64 16.10 -19.20
N PRO A 358 -27.81 15.96 -19.84
CA PRO A 358 -28.63 14.75 -19.76
C PRO A 358 -27.92 13.50 -20.29
N SER A 359 -28.19 12.36 -19.66
CA SER A 359 -27.58 11.08 -20.03
C SER A 359 -27.90 10.64 -21.47
N ASP A 360 -29.03 11.06 -22.02
CA ASP A 360 -29.44 10.73 -23.40
C ASP A 360 -28.63 11.48 -24.47
N GLU A 361 -28.14 12.68 -24.16
CA GLU A 361 -27.23 13.43 -25.04
C GLU A 361 -25.83 12.78 -25.05
N LEU A 362 -25.40 12.24 -23.90
CA LEU A 362 -24.09 11.58 -23.74
C LEU A 362 -23.96 10.21 -24.42
N LYS A 363 -25.07 9.63 -24.89
CA LYS A 363 -25.07 8.38 -25.66
C LYS A 363 -24.71 8.60 -27.13
N ARG A 364 -24.73 9.85 -27.61
CA ARG A 364 -24.51 10.22 -29.02
C ARG A 364 -23.07 10.67 -29.32
N SER A 365 -22.19 10.73 -28.32
CA SER A 365 -20.81 11.22 -28.38
C SER A 365 -19.77 10.11 -28.28
#